data_AF-A0A8J8WM92-F1
#
_entry.id   AF-A0A8J8WM92-F1
#
_cell.length_a   1.000
_cell.length_b   1.000
_cell.length_c   1.000
_cell.angle_alpha   90.00
_cell.angle_beta   90.00
_cell.angle_gamma   90.00
#
_symmetry.space_group_name_H-M   'P 1'
#
loop_
_entity.id
_entity.type
_entity.pdbx_description
1 polymer ?
#
loop_
_entity_poly.entity_id
_entity_poly.type
_entity_poly.pdbx_seq_one_letter_code
_entity_poly.pdbx_strand_id
1 'polypeptide(L)'
;MSDSTAKFKPNLVIHGGAGVLQRDKLPPPLYEKHRASLQSYLRSTHALLKDGASALDAAVHAVSLLEDDELFNCGRGSVFTSAGTIEMEASVMVTSVQDPDDSRPGELKKAAAVINVRNVRHPIQLARESLLRTGCTPDGQPRADGGSMHPQLAGPHVESLARDWDLEFMPDEWFWTQRRWDEHRRGLEGKDEPFSLSQGTVGCVCLDQWGNLAVATSTGGKTNKMPGRVGDTPTPGAGFWAEAWDVFSPEEVVLCDEACSATAQAGVSTSGVGCLGSCLSQLKRQCRKRVASITGARPRTRDDPPAYSPRPTEVSAGSVLKLLSDGQTQSSFARRSHRRAIALSGTGDGDAFLRIAAAHSVASLCRLQNLPLARSVQSVAGLHGALQRSAGARWGITGEGEGGFIGIEISTAVPAAGSGSSSSVGRVELETEKGPLYCGQVVLDFNCGGMWRAWIEPGPNGEDVERIMVFREEYK
;
A
#
# COMPACT_ATOMS: atom_id res chain seq x y z
N MET A 1 -18.15 -5.34 -29.83
CA MET A 1 -17.03 -5.60 -28.91
C MET A 1 -15.84 -4.87 -29.49
N SER A 2 -15.56 -3.64 -29.03
CA SER A 2 -14.39 -2.90 -29.48
C SER A 2 -13.16 -3.58 -28.92
N ASP A 3 -12.28 -4.03 -29.81
CA ASP A 3 -10.97 -4.60 -29.50
C ASP A 3 -10.16 -3.56 -28.71
N SER A 4 -10.17 -3.68 -27.38
CA SER A 4 -9.39 -2.82 -26.48
C SER A 4 -7.94 -3.22 -26.64
N THR A 5 -7.24 -2.59 -27.57
CA THR A 5 -5.79 -2.75 -27.73
C THR A 5 -5.09 -2.55 -26.39
N ALA A 6 -4.25 -3.52 -26.00
CA ALA A 6 -3.47 -3.45 -24.77
C ALA A 6 -2.67 -2.13 -24.75
N LYS A 7 -2.81 -1.36 -23.67
CA LYS A 7 -2.13 -0.05 -23.50
C LYS A 7 -0.97 -0.11 -22.51
N PHE A 8 -0.96 -1.15 -21.68
CA PHE A 8 -0.01 -1.33 -20.59
C PHE A 8 0.71 -2.66 -20.75
N LYS A 9 2.01 -2.70 -20.46
CA LYS A 9 2.77 -3.95 -20.37
C LYS A 9 2.44 -4.59 -19.02
N PRO A 10 1.90 -5.82 -18.97
CA PRO A 10 1.65 -6.50 -17.71
C PRO A 10 2.93 -6.63 -16.89
N ASN A 11 2.82 -6.47 -15.58
CA ASN A 11 3.95 -6.54 -14.67
C ASN A 11 3.53 -7.14 -13.33
N LEU A 12 4.43 -7.87 -12.67
CA LEU A 12 4.16 -8.45 -11.36
C LEU A 12 5.43 -8.56 -10.50
N VAL A 13 5.19 -8.53 -9.19
CA VAL A 13 6.18 -8.83 -8.17
C VAL A 13 5.50 -9.60 -7.03
N ILE A 14 6.22 -10.58 -6.48
CA ILE A 14 5.79 -11.49 -5.42
C ILE A 14 6.80 -11.41 -4.27
N HIS A 15 6.34 -11.48 -3.02
CA HIS A 15 7.18 -11.74 -1.86
C HIS A 15 6.72 -12.98 -1.08
N GLY A 16 7.69 -13.74 -0.58
CA GLY A 16 7.52 -14.90 0.31
C GLY A 16 7.88 -14.61 1.76
N GLY A 17 7.97 -13.33 2.13
CA GLY A 17 8.23 -12.88 3.49
C GLY A 17 9.62 -12.27 3.73
N ALA A 18 9.68 -11.33 4.67
CA ALA A 18 10.91 -10.71 5.18
C ALA A 18 11.22 -11.11 6.63
N GLY A 19 12.47 -10.96 7.07
CA GLY A 19 12.86 -11.16 8.47
C GLY A 19 14.36 -11.30 8.70
N VAL A 20 14.74 -11.78 9.88
CA VAL A 20 16.14 -12.03 10.31
C VAL A 20 16.74 -13.27 9.60
N LEU A 21 16.72 -13.27 8.26
CA LEU A 21 17.35 -14.32 7.47
C LEU A 21 18.88 -14.18 7.54
N GLN A 22 19.56 -15.26 7.92
CA GLN A 22 21.01 -15.30 7.99
C GLN A 22 21.54 -16.11 6.81
N ARG A 23 22.23 -15.43 5.89
CA ARG A 23 22.73 -16.01 4.65
C ARG A 23 23.57 -17.27 4.86
N ASP A 24 24.49 -17.23 5.82
CA ASP A 24 25.41 -18.34 6.11
C ASP A 24 24.73 -19.52 6.82
N LYS A 25 23.52 -19.32 7.36
CA LYS A 25 22.74 -20.37 8.04
C LYS A 25 21.61 -20.95 7.20
N LEU A 26 21.26 -20.31 6.07
CA LEU A 26 20.22 -20.82 5.18
C LEU A 26 20.78 -22.03 4.41
N PRO A 27 20.24 -23.25 4.58
CA PRO A 27 20.76 -24.43 3.89
C PRO A 27 20.53 -24.35 2.37
N PRO A 28 21.52 -24.70 1.52
CA PRO A 28 21.37 -24.63 0.06
C PRO A 28 20.17 -25.41 -0.52
N PRO A 29 19.85 -26.64 -0.04
CA PRO A 29 18.66 -27.35 -0.52
C PRO A 29 17.36 -26.61 -0.19
N LEU A 30 17.32 -25.92 0.95
CA LEU A 30 16.14 -25.16 1.37
C LEU A 30 16.02 -23.86 0.59
N TYR A 31 17.15 -23.20 0.31
CA TYR A 31 17.19 -22.05 -0.59
C TYR A 31 16.62 -22.40 -1.96
N GLU A 32 17.08 -23.50 -2.56
CA GLU A 32 16.65 -23.91 -3.89
C GLU A 32 15.16 -24.28 -3.92
N LYS A 33 14.62 -24.91 -2.86
CA LYS A 33 13.18 -25.16 -2.74
C LYS A 33 12.35 -23.88 -2.77
N HIS A 34 12.72 -22.87 -1.99
CA HIS A 34 12.01 -21.58 -1.99
C HIS A 34 12.15 -20.87 -3.34
N ARG A 35 13.36 -20.87 -3.90
CA ARG A 35 13.65 -20.27 -5.21
C ARG A 35 12.81 -20.91 -6.32
N ALA A 36 12.78 -22.24 -6.40
CA ALA A 36 12.02 -22.98 -7.40
C ALA A 36 10.52 -22.75 -7.28
N SER A 37 9.99 -22.71 -6.05
CA SER A 37 8.57 -22.45 -5.78
C SER A 37 8.18 -21.04 -6.23
N LEU A 38 8.94 -20.01 -5.81
CA LEU A 38 8.72 -18.63 -6.26
C LEU A 38 8.84 -18.47 -7.78
N GLN A 39 9.79 -19.15 -8.42
CA GLN A 39 9.93 -19.13 -9.87
C GLN A 39 8.72 -19.75 -10.57
N SER A 40 8.21 -20.88 -10.06
CA SER A 40 7.00 -21.51 -10.58
C SER A 40 5.79 -20.57 -10.47
N TYR A 41 5.60 -19.93 -9.33
CA TYR A 41 4.47 -19.02 -9.08
C TYR A 41 4.56 -17.76 -9.93
N LEU A 42 5.77 -17.20 -10.08
CA LEU A 42 6.03 -16.07 -10.97
C LEU A 42 5.65 -16.41 -12.42
N ARG A 43 6.09 -17.55 -12.93
CA ARG A 43 5.81 -17.99 -14.31
C ARG A 43 4.33 -18.25 -14.55
N SER A 44 3.67 -18.96 -13.63
CA SER A 44 2.24 -19.27 -13.73
C SER A 44 1.39 -18.00 -13.73
N THR A 45 1.70 -17.07 -12.81
CA THR A 45 0.96 -15.80 -12.71
C THR A 45 1.24 -14.88 -13.91
N HIS A 46 2.48 -14.86 -14.41
CA HIS A 46 2.82 -14.09 -15.59
C HIS A 46 2.12 -14.59 -16.85
N ALA A 47 2.03 -15.92 -17.04
CA ALA A 47 1.27 -16.51 -18.13
C ALA A 47 -0.21 -16.09 -18.05
N LEU A 48 -0.81 -16.15 -16.85
CA LEU A 48 -2.18 -15.72 -16.61
C LEU A 48 -2.40 -14.23 -16.98
N LEU A 49 -1.47 -13.34 -16.63
CA LEU A 49 -1.51 -11.93 -17.04
C LEU A 49 -1.38 -11.75 -18.55
N LYS A 50 -0.50 -12.52 -19.20
CA LYS A 50 -0.31 -12.47 -20.67
C LYS A 50 -1.54 -12.97 -21.43
N ASP A 51 -2.28 -13.90 -20.85
CA ASP A 51 -3.53 -14.41 -21.39
C ASP A 51 -4.72 -13.47 -21.12
N GLY A 52 -4.46 -12.29 -20.55
CA GLY A 52 -5.44 -11.23 -20.36
C GLY A 52 -6.24 -11.35 -19.07
N ALA A 53 -5.70 -11.95 -18.02
CA ALA A 53 -6.34 -11.86 -16.69
C ALA A 53 -6.24 -10.45 -16.11
N SER A 54 -7.19 -10.13 -15.21
CA SER A 54 -7.14 -8.89 -14.44
C SER A 54 -5.99 -8.89 -13.43
N ALA A 55 -5.54 -7.70 -13.02
CA ALA A 55 -4.52 -7.59 -11.98
C ALA A 55 -4.95 -8.26 -10.67
N LEU A 56 -6.25 -8.17 -10.33
CA LEU A 56 -6.82 -8.80 -9.14
C LEU A 56 -6.75 -10.32 -9.21
N ASP A 57 -7.19 -10.91 -10.33
CA ASP A 57 -7.19 -12.37 -10.49
C ASP A 57 -5.77 -12.92 -10.49
N ALA A 58 -4.84 -12.23 -11.15
CA ALA A 58 -3.42 -12.62 -11.15
C ALA A 58 -2.79 -12.53 -9.74
N ALA A 59 -3.02 -11.44 -9.00
CA ALA A 59 -2.47 -11.29 -7.66
C ALA A 59 -3.05 -12.35 -6.68
N VAL A 60 -4.35 -12.63 -6.78
CA VAL A 60 -5.03 -13.66 -5.98
C VAL A 60 -4.55 -15.06 -6.35
N HIS A 61 -4.30 -15.33 -7.63
CA HIS A 61 -3.71 -16.60 -8.09
C HIS A 61 -2.32 -16.83 -7.50
N ALA A 62 -1.43 -15.83 -7.58
CA ALA A 62 -0.08 -15.92 -7.01
C ALA A 62 -0.10 -16.20 -5.51
N VAL A 63 -0.98 -15.53 -4.76
CA VAL A 63 -1.10 -15.71 -3.30
C VAL A 63 -1.78 -17.04 -2.96
N SER A 64 -2.74 -17.51 -3.76
CA SER A 64 -3.34 -18.84 -3.56
C SER A 64 -2.30 -19.95 -3.69
N LEU A 65 -1.37 -19.83 -4.65
CA LEU A 65 -0.24 -20.77 -4.80
C LEU A 65 0.70 -20.74 -3.59
N LEU A 66 0.94 -19.55 -3.01
CA LEU A 66 1.73 -19.40 -1.78
C LEU A 66 1.01 -19.98 -0.56
N GLU A 67 -0.32 -19.86 -0.48
CA GLU A 67 -1.15 -20.42 0.59
C GLU A 67 -1.23 -21.95 0.56
N ASP A 68 -1.02 -22.60 -0.58
CA ASP A 68 -0.95 -24.06 -0.68
C ASP A 68 0.43 -24.62 -0.32
N ASP A 69 1.46 -23.77 -0.28
CA ASP A 69 2.85 -24.18 -0.11
C ASP A 69 3.32 -24.02 1.34
N GLU A 70 3.54 -25.16 1.99
CA GLU A 70 3.98 -25.26 3.38
C GLU A 70 5.28 -24.53 3.72
N LEU A 71 6.07 -24.12 2.70
CA LEU A 71 7.28 -23.33 2.88
C LEU A 71 6.99 -21.93 3.44
N PHE A 72 5.83 -21.34 3.12
CA PHE A 72 5.49 -19.97 3.46
C PHE A 72 4.64 -19.88 4.74
N ASN A 73 4.45 -18.66 5.27
CA ASN A 73 3.63 -18.43 6.46
C ASN A 73 2.25 -17.86 6.09
N CYS A 74 1.44 -18.68 5.43
CA CYS A 74 0.07 -18.37 5.00
C CYS A 74 -0.61 -19.68 4.62
N GLY A 75 -1.94 -19.78 4.72
CA GLY A 75 -2.64 -21.02 4.37
C GLY A 75 -1.99 -22.25 5.03
N ARG A 76 -1.69 -23.27 4.24
CA ARG A 76 -0.85 -24.40 4.65
C ARG A 76 0.56 -23.93 5.01
N GLY A 77 0.99 -24.24 6.23
CA GLY A 77 2.27 -23.74 6.76
C GLY A 77 2.14 -22.44 7.54
N SER A 78 0.92 -21.98 7.83
CA SER A 78 0.65 -20.93 8.81
C SER A 78 1.22 -21.29 10.19
N VAL A 79 1.73 -20.27 10.88
CA VAL A 79 2.23 -20.37 12.25
C VAL A 79 1.10 -20.56 13.27
N PHE A 80 1.44 -21.08 14.45
CA PHE A 80 0.49 -21.33 15.52
C PHE A 80 0.38 -20.14 16.48
N THR A 81 -0.82 -19.95 17.03
CA THR A 81 -1.06 -19.11 18.21
C THR A 81 -0.45 -19.76 19.47
N SER A 82 -0.39 -19.01 20.58
CA SER A 82 0.03 -19.57 21.87
C SER A 82 -0.91 -20.67 22.39
N ALA A 83 -2.14 -20.75 21.89
CA ALA A 83 -3.11 -21.81 22.18
C ALA A 83 -2.95 -23.06 21.28
N GLY A 84 -1.99 -23.06 20.35
CA GLY A 84 -1.81 -24.16 19.40
C GLY A 84 -2.86 -24.20 18.29
N THR A 85 -3.58 -23.10 18.06
CA THR A 85 -4.53 -22.95 16.95
C THR A 85 -3.89 -22.20 15.77
N ILE A 86 -4.52 -22.27 14.60
CA ILE A 86 -4.13 -21.49 13.42
C ILE A 86 -5.22 -20.46 13.13
N GLU A 87 -4.81 -19.21 12.94
CA GLU A 87 -5.69 -18.07 12.64
C GLU A 87 -5.06 -17.26 11.53
N MET A 88 -5.73 -17.14 10.39
CA MET A 88 -5.17 -16.54 9.19
C MET A 88 -5.81 -15.19 8.88
N GLU A 89 -5.08 -14.36 8.15
CA GLU A 89 -5.50 -13.03 7.73
C GLU A 89 -5.12 -12.84 6.26
N ALA A 90 -5.99 -12.23 5.46
CA ALA A 90 -5.68 -11.89 4.09
C ALA A 90 -6.39 -10.61 3.64
N SER A 91 -5.86 -9.95 2.62
CA SER A 91 -6.39 -8.70 2.11
C SER A 91 -6.11 -8.50 0.62
N VAL A 92 -6.99 -7.74 -0.01
CA VAL A 92 -6.87 -7.28 -1.38
C VAL A 92 -7.20 -5.80 -1.48
N MET A 93 -6.51 -5.10 -2.38
CA MET A 93 -6.86 -3.73 -2.77
C MET A 93 -6.64 -3.53 -4.25
N VAL A 94 -7.56 -2.82 -4.90
CA VAL A 94 -7.50 -2.51 -6.34
C VAL A 94 -7.59 -1.02 -6.58
N THR A 95 -6.96 -0.56 -7.66
CA THR A 95 -7.06 0.80 -8.20
C THR A 95 -6.79 0.76 -9.71
N SER A 96 -7.06 1.85 -10.43
CA SER A 96 -6.67 1.99 -11.83
C SER A 96 -5.91 3.28 -12.09
N VAL A 97 -4.87 3.23 -12.94
CA VAL A 97 -4.20 4.44 -13.45
C VAL A 97 -4.98 5.08 -14.60
N GLN A 98 -5.96 4.38 -15.17
CA GLN A 98 -6.87 4.97 -16.15
C GLN A 98 -7.85 5.91 -15.48
N ASP A 99 -8.37 6.88 -16.24
CA ASP A 99 -9.39 7.82 -15.78
C ASP A 99 -10.64 7.10 -15.31
N PRO A 100 -11.30 7.60 -14.24
CA PRO A 100 -12.60 7.07 -13.88
C PRO A 100 -13.56 7.43 -15.04
N ASP A 101 -14.13 6.41 -15.62
CA ASP A 101 -15.13 6.36 -16.66
C ASP A 101 -16.34 5.63 -16.07
N ASP A 102 -17.42 6.37 -15.86
CA ASP A 102 -18.67 5.83 -15.31
C ASP A 102 -19.24 4.65 -16.12
N SER A 103 -18.77 4.44 -17.36
CA SER A 103 -19.14 3.30 -18.21
C SER A 103 -18.28 2.04 -17.99
N ARG A 104 -17.21 2.09 -17.19
CA ARG A 104 -16.30 0.96 -16.93
C ARG A 104 -16.38 0.48 -15.45
N PRO A 105 -17.11 -0.61 -15.17
CA PRO A 105 -17.10 -1.23 -13.85
C PRO A 105 -15.71 -1.82 -13.56
N GLY A 106 -14.96 -1.25 -12.61
CA GLY A 106 -13.62 -1.74 -12.25
C GLY A 106 -12.58 -0.69 -11.84
N GLU A 107 -12.91 0.60 -11.94
CA GLU A 107 -11.95 1.70 -11.68
C GLU A 107 -11.99 2.25 -10.24
N LEU A 108 -12.84 1.65 -9.40
CA LEU A 108 -13.06 2.08 -8.03
C LEU A 108 -11.95 1.55 -7.13
N LYS A 109 -11.31 2.48 -6.40
CA LYS A 109 -10.46 2.15 -5.25
C LYS A 109 -11.28 1.37 -4.23
N LYS A 110 -11.05 0.06 -4.15
CA LYS A 110 -11.73 -0.86 -3.23
C LYS A 110 -10.71 -1.67 -2.47
N ALA A 111 -11.02 -1.97 -1.22
CA ALA A 111 -10.24 -2.86 -0.37
C ALA A 111 -11.21 -3.82 0.32
N ALA A 112 -10.75 -5.05 0.55
CA ALA A 112 -11.40 -5.99 1.45
C ALA A 112 -10.33 -6.79 2.19
N ALA A 113 -10.60 -7.14 3.42
CA ALA A 113 -9.75 -7.98 4.22
C ALA A 113 -10.58 -8.92 5.10
N VAL A 114 -10.03 -10.11 5.33
CA VAL A 114 -10.60 -11.11 6.22
C VAL A 114 -9.62 -11.40 7.35
N ILE A 115 -10.15 -11.43 8.57
CA ILE A 115 -9.38 -11.39 9.81
C ILE A 115 -9.71 -12.60 10.66
N ASN A 116 -8.69 -13.23 11.23
CA ASN A 116 -8.82 -14.36 12.16
C ASN A 116 -9.70 -15.49 11.60
N VAL A 117 -9.52 -15.81 10.32
CA VAL A 117 -10.26 -16.89 9.65
C VAL A 117 -9.58 -18.24 9.86
N ARG A 118 -10.39 -19.28 9.97
CA ARG A 118 -9.97 -20.67 10.14
C ARG A 118 -10.57 -21.55 9.07
N ASN A 119 -9.84 -22.61 8.74
CA ASN A 119 -10.26 -23.71 7.87
C ASN A 119 -10.64 -23.35 6.42
N VAL A 120 -10.71 -22.08 6.02
CA VAL A 120 -10.80 -21.69 4.61
C VAL A 120 -9.45 -21.96 3.94
N ARG A 121 -9.40 -22.82 2.91
CA ARG A 121 -8.14 -23.21 2.25
C ARG A 121 -7.33 -21.99 1.79
N HIS A 122 -8.03 -21.06 1.14
CA HIS A 122 -7.45 -19.84 0.58
C HIS A 122 -8.08 -18.57 1.17
N PRO A 123 -7.57 -18.05 2.31
CA PRO A 123 -8.00 -16.77 2.85
C PRO A 123 -7.99 -15.64 1.82
N ILE A 124 -7.04 -15.62 0.87
CA ILE A 124 -6.98 -14.58 -0.16
C ILE A 124 -8.16 -14.64 -1.15
N GLN A 125 -8.67 -15.83 -1.48
CA GLN A 125 -9.85 -15.97 -2.33
C GLN A 125 -11.10 -15.47 -1.59
N LEU A 126 -11.19 -15.71 -0.30
CA LEU A 126 -12.25 -15.15 0.54
C LEU A 126 -12.19 -13.62 0.61
N ALA A 127 -10.99 -13.03 0.69
CA ALA A 127 -10.82 -11.58 0.59
C ALA A 127 -11.24 -11.04 -0.79
N ARG A 128 -10.93 -11.75 -1.88
CA ARG A 128 -11.39 -11.42 -3.24
C ARG A 128 -12.92 -11.44 -3.34
N GLU A 129 -13.58 -12.50 -2.86
CA GLU A 129 -15.04 -12.60 -2.89
C GLU A 129 -15.69 -11.49 -2.06
N SER A 130 -15.12 -11.16 -0.89
CA SER A 130 -15.58 -10.04 -0.05
C SER A 130 -15.45 -8.68 -0.75
N LEU A 131 -14.45 -8.51 -1.63
CA LEU A 131 -14.27 -7.30 -2.45
C LEU A 131 -15.28 -7.21 -3.60
N LEU A 132 -15.59 -8.34 -4.23
CA LEU A 132 -16.43 -8.40 -5.43
C LEU A 132 -17.92 -8.40 -5.13
N ARG A 133 -18.33 -9.01 -4.01
CA ARG A 133 -19.73 -9.11 -3.59
C ARG A 133 -20.11 -7.87 -2.80
N THR A 134 -21.00 -7.09 -3.38
CA THR A 134 -21.34 -5.76 -2.87
C THR A 134 -22.67 -5.75 -2.11
N GLY A 135 -23.48 -6.80 -2.22
CA GLY A 135 -24.87 -6.79 -1.76
C GLY A 135 -25.81 -6.00 -2.66
N CYS A 136 -25.31 -5.44 -3.77
CA CYS A 136 -26.07 -4.61 -4.70
C CYS A 136 -25.69 -4.86 -6.17
N THR A 137 -26.64 -4.71 -7.08
CA THR A 137 -26.37 -4.61 -8.52
C THR A 137 -25.70 -3.27 -8.88
N PRO A 138 -25.14 -3.10 -10.09
CA PRO A 138 -24.52 -1.83 -10.51
C PRO A 138 -25.46 -0.61 -10.47
N ASP A 139 -26.76 -0.81 -10.63
CA ASP A 139 -27.82 0.20 -10.50
C ASP A 139 -28.31 0.40 -9.05
N GLY A 140 -27.63 -0.22 -8.07
CA GLY A 140 -27.86 -0.01 -6.64
C GLY A 140 -29.03 -0.81 -6.05
N GLN A 141 -29.62 -1.74 -6.80
CA GLN A 141 -30.68 -2.60 -6.27
C GLN A 141 -30.10 -3.70 -5.38
N PRO A 142 -30.79 -4.10 -4.30
CA PRO A 142 -30.32 -5.19 -3.45
C PRO A 142 -30.06 -6.48 -4.23
N ARG A 143 -28.93 -7.11 -3.96
CA ARG A 143 -28.55 -8.42 -4.51
C ARG A 143 -28.29 -9.36 -3.34
N ALA A 144 -28.92 -10.53 -3.36
CA ALA A 144 -28.70 -11.57 -2.36
C ALA A 144 -27.41 -12.38 -2.67
N ASP A 145 -26.27 -11.69 -2.80
CA ASP A 145 -24.96 -12.33 -3.03
C ASP A 145 -24.13 -12.49 -1.74
N GLY A 146 -24.66 -12.06 -0.59
CA GLY A 146 -24.00 -12.08 0.72
C GLY A 146 -22.98 -10.95 0.93
N GLY A 147 -22.83 -10.05 -0.06
CA GLY A 147 -21.92 -8.92 0.01
C GLY A 147 -22.41 -7.78 0.89
N SER A 148 -21.47 -6.95 1.34
CA SER A 148 -21.76 -5.83 2.26
C SER A 148 -20.96 -4.55 2.00
N MET A 149 -20.06 -4.56 1.00
CA MET A 149 -19.08 -3.49 0.76
C MET A 149 -18.20 -3.15 1.98
N HIS A 150 -18.19 -4.00 3.01
CA HIS A 150 -17.38 -3.78 4.20
C HIS A 150 -15.91 -4.06 3.89
N PRO A 151 -14.99 -3.14 4.22
CA PRO A 151 -13.57 -3.31 3.87
C PRO A 151 -12.86 -4.33 4.76
N GLN A 152 -13.45 -4.72 5.89
CA GLN A 152 -12.87 -5.68 6.83
C GLN A 152 -13.97 -6.52 7.47
N LEU A 153 -13.84 -7.85 7.42
CA LEU A 153 -14.72 -8.81 8.07
C LEU A 153 -13.87 -9.79 8.90
N ALA A 154 -14.41 -10.32 9.99
CA ALA A 154 -13.63 -11.12 10.93
C ALA A 154 -14.35 -12.38 11.42
N GLY A 155 -13.56 -13.43 11.63
CA GLY A 155 -13.93 -14.62 12.39
C GLY A 155 -15.10 -15.42 11.80
N PRO A 156 -15.92 -16.06 12.66
CA PRO A 156 -16.91 -17.06 12.23
C PRO A 156 -17.94 -16.57 11.22
N HIS A 157 -18.27 -15.27 11.21
CA HIS A 157 -19.24 -14.73 10.26
C HIS A 157 -18.71 -14.74 8.82
N VAL A 158 -17.44 -14.34 8.61
CA VAL A 158 -16.89 -14.36 7.25
C VAL A 158 -16.58 -15.80 6.80
N GLU A 159 -16.34 -16.71 7.73
CA GLU A 159 -16.28 -18.15 7.45
C GLU A 159 -17.65 -18.73 7.04
N SER A 160 -18.77 -18.26 7.62
CA SER A 160 -20.09 -18.70 7.12
C SER A 160 -20.34 -18.19 5.70
N LEU A 161 -19.97 -16.94 5.41
CA LEU A 161 -20.03 -16.42 4.04
C LEU A 161 -19.16 -17.23 3.08
N ALA A 162 -17.96 -17.65 3.50
CA ALA A 162 -17.11 -18.52 2.70
C ALA A 162 -17.81 -19.83 2.30
N ARG A 163 -18.58 -20.43 3.23
CA ARG A 163 -19.37 -21.64 2.93
C ARG A 163 -20.51 -21.32 1.96
N ASP A 164 -21.21 -20.21 2.18
CA ASP A 164 -22.30 -19.77 1.29
C ASP A 164 -21.81 -19.40 -0.12
N TRP A 165 -20.52 -19.09 -0.26
CA TRP A 165 -19.86 -18.78 -1.53
C TRP A 165 -19.11 -19.98 -2.14
N ASP A 166 -19.36 -21.18 -1.62
CA ASP A 166 -18.76 -22.44 -2.07
C ASP A 166 -17.21 -22.43 -2.08
N LEU A 167 -16.59 -21.67 -1.18
CA LEU A 167 -15.14 -21.71 -1.00
C LEU A 167 -14.73 -22.98 -0.27
N GLU A 168 -13.58 -23.52 -0.67
CA GLU A 168 -13.08 -24.78 -0.14
C GLU A 168 -12.61 -24.64 1.32
N PHE A 169 -13.05 -25.59 2.14
CA PHE A 169 -12.60 -25.74 3.52
C PHE A 169 -11.69 -26.96 3.65
N MET A 170 -10.63 -26.81 4.43
CA MET A 170 -9.69 -27.87 4.78
C MET A 170 -9.69 -28.13 6.28
N PRO A 171 -9.42 -29.37 6.71
CA PRO A 171 -9.31 -29.69 8.13
C PRO A 171 -8.02 -29.11 8.73
N ASP A 172 -7.93 -28.99 10.05
CA ASP A 172 -6.77 -28.39 10.74
C ASP A 172 -5.45 -29.10 10.36
N GLU A 173 -5.49 -30.41 10.11
CA GLU A 173 -4.34 -31.23 9.72
C GLU A 173 -3.73 -30.83 8.37
N TRP A 174 -4.53 -30.22 7.48
CA TRP A 174 -4.03 -29.72 6.20
C TRP A 174 -3.15 -28.48 6.37
N PHE A 175 -3.52 -27.61 7.31
CA PHE A 175 -2.76 -26.39 7.62
C PHE A 175 -1.53 -26.69 8.47
N TRP A 176 -1.62 -27.74 9.29
CA TRP A 176 -0.59 -28.17 10.22
C TRP A 176 0.67 -28.66 9.49
N THR A 177 1.83 -28.27 9.97
CA THR A 177 3.12 -28.81 9.49
C THR A 177 4.04 -29.08 10.68
N GLN A 178 4.81 -30.17 10.60
CA GLN A 178 5.76 -30.53 11.67
C GLN A 178 6.73 -29.38 11.97
N ARG A 179 7.24 -28.73 10.91
CA ARG A 179 8.17 -27.60 11.03
C ARG A 179 7.59 -26.47 11.88
N ARG A 180 6.38 -25.99 11.56
CA ARG A 180 5.74 -24.89 12.29
C ARG A 180 5.34 -25.29 13.71
N TRP A 181 5.00 -26.55 13.91
CA TRP A 181 4.71 -27.08 15.24
C TRP A 181 5.96 -27.10 16.12
N ASP A 182 7.10 -27.49 15.57
CA ASP A 182 8.36 -27.48 16.29
C ASP A 182 8.80 -26.04 16.64
N GLU A 183 8.62 -25.07 15.72
CA GLU A 183 8.83 -23.63 15.97
C GLU A 183 7.93 -23.13 17.13
N HIS A 184 6.65 -23.51 17.12
CA HIS A 184 5.68 -23.20 18.17
C HIS A 184 6.15 -23.72 19.54
N ARG A 185 6.53 -25.00 19.62
CA ARG A 185 7.02 -25.64 20.85
C ARG A 185 8.29 -24.98 21.38
N ARG A 186 9.29 -24.77 20.53
CA ARG A 186 10.55 -24.08 20.90
C ARG A 186 10.29 -22.67 21.41
N GLY A 187 9.42 -21.92 20.74
CA GLY A 187 9.06 -20.57 21.16
C GLY A 187 8.38 -20.51 22.52
N LEU A 188 7.56 -21.50 22.89
CA LEU A 188 6.95 -21.59 24.23
C LEU A 188 7.96 -21.94 25.32
N GLU A 189 9.01 -22.67 24.96
CA GLU A 189 10.11 -23.04 25.86
C GLU A 189 11.17 -21.93 25.98
N GLY A 190 11.05 -20.83 25.22
CA GLY A 190 12.02 -19.74 25.20
C GLY A 190 13.37 -20.13 24.57
N LYS A 191 13.39 -21.13 23.69
CA LYS A 191 14.60 -21.59 22.99
C LYS A 191 14.83 -20.82 21.70
N ASP A 192 16.09 -20.59 21.37
CA ASP A 192 16.47 -19.98 20.10
C ASP A 192 16.22 -20.91 18.90
N GLU A 193 15.81 -20.33 17.77
CA GLU A 193 15.71 -21.05 16.51
C GLU A 193 17.10 -21.28 15.89
N PRO A 194 17.40 -22.49 15.38
CA PRO A 194 18.70 -22.80 14.78
C PRO A 194 19.02 -21.92 13.56
N PHE A 195 17.98 -21.60 12.78
CA PHE A 195 17.98 -20.58 11.76
C PHE A 195 16.57 -19.99 11.67
N SER A 196 16.46 -18.67 11.55
CA SER A 196 15.17 -18.02 11.31
C SER A 196 14.88 -18.10 9.81
N LEU A 197 13.80 -18.76 9.44
CA LEU A 197 13.13 -18.46 8.17
C LEU A 197 12.21 -17.27 8.40
N SER A 198 11.97 -16.49 7.35
CA SER A 198 10.97 -15.44 7.43
C SER A 198 9.65 -16.04 7.95
N GLN A 199 9.18 -15.56 9.10
CA GLN A 199 7.78 -15.68 9.53
C GLN A 199 6.93 -14.59 8.85
N GLY A 200 7.46 -13.98 7.80
CA GLY A 200 6.83 -12.86 7.13
C GLY A 200 5.64 -13.32 6.31
N THR A 201 4.65 -12.45 6.29
CA THR A 201 3.54 -12.39 5.36
C THR A 201 3.99 -12.60 3.90
N VAL A 202 3.14 -13.20 3.08
CA VAL A 202 3.30 -13.28 1.62
C VAL A 202 2.44 -12.26 0.89
N GLY A 203 2.78 -11.96 -0.35
CA GLY A 203 1.94 -11.08 -1.15
C GLY A 203 2.40 -10.92 -2.58
N CYS A 204 1.50 -10.37 -3.40
CA CYS A 204 1.72 -10.11 -4.81
C CYS A 204 1.15 -8.75 -5.19
N VAL A 205 1.86 -8.03 -6.04
CA VAL A 205 1.38 -6.81 -6.70
C VAL A 205 1.43 -7.04 -8.20
N CYS A 206 0.32 -6.75 -8.88
CA CYS A 206 0.16 -6.92 -10.32
C CYS A 206 -0.31 -5.64 -10.99
N LEU A 207 0.12 -5.45 -12.24
CA LEU A 207 -0.37 -4.50 -13.22
C LEU A 207 -0.86 -5.30 -14.43
N ASP A 208 -2.10 -5.08 -14.85
CA ASP A 208 -2.65 -5.71 -16.06
C ASP A 208 -2.54 -4.85 -17.32
N GLN A 209 -2.92 -5.41 -18.46
CA GLN A 209 -2.86 -4.76 -19.78
C GLN A 209 -3.79 -3.54 -19.92
N TRP A 210 -4.69 -3.35 -18.96
CA TRP A 210 -5.64 -2.24 -18.88
C TRP A 210 -5.22 -1.21 -17.84
N GLY A 211 -4.05 -1.32 -17.21
CA GLY A 211 -3.58 -0.31 -16.26
C GLY A 211 -4.28 -0.37 -14.91
N ASN A 212 -4.93 -1.48 -14.57
CA ASN A 212 -5.38 -1.72 -13.21
C ASN A 212 -4.21 -2.26 -12.39
N LEU A 213 -4.14 -1.84 -11.13
CA LEU A 213 -3.23 -2.40 -10.15
C LEU A 213 -4.03 -3.13 -9.08
N ALA A 214 -3.50 -4.27 -8.66
CA ALA A 214 -4.00 -4.98 -7.51
C ALA A 214 -2.84 -5.37 -6.59
N VAL A 215 -3.11 -5.33 -5.29
CA VAL A 215 -2.29 -5.97 -4.27
C VAL A 215 -3.11 -7.04 -3.57
N ALA A 216 -2.47 -8.17 -3.31
CA ALA A 216 -2.98 -9.29 -2.54
C ALA A 216 -1.94 -9.67 -1.47
N THR A 217 -2.36 -9.86 -0.23
CA THR A 217 -1.47 -10.13 0.90
C THR A 217 -2.11 -11.16 1.83
N SER A 218 -1.35 -12.15 2.31
CA SER A 218 -1.86 -13.23 3.18
C SER A 218 -0.83 -13.65 4.25
N THR A 219 -1.30 -14.05 5.43
CA THR A 219 -0.44 -14.42 6.55
C THR A 219 -1.09 -15.38 7.54
N GLY A 220 -0.29 -16.23 8.18
CA GLY A 220 -0.64 -16.93 9.42
C GLY A 220 -0.41 -16.06 10.68
N GLY A 221 0.20 -14.89 10.53
CA GLY A 221 0.57 -13.99 11.61
C GLY A 221 1.95 -14.31 12.18
N LYS A 222 2.12 -14.24 13.51
CA LYS A 222 3.40 -14.45 14.20
C LYS A 222 3.34 -15.72 15.04
N THR A 223 4.43 -16.49 15.07
CA THR A 223 4.51 -17.67 15.94
C THR A 223 4.27 -17.29 17.39
N ASN A 224 3.41 -18.05 18.06
CA ASN A 224 2.96 -17.82 19.42
C ASN A 224 2.25 -16.48 19.64
N LYS A 225 1.66 -15.90 18.59
CA LYS A 225 0.74 -14.76 18.76
C LYS A 225 -0.36 -15.12 19.74
N MET A 226 -0.82 -14.13 20.51
CA MET A 226 -2.04 -14.31 21.30
C MET A 226 -3.20 -14.64 20.35
N PRO A 227 -4.07 -15.61 20.67
CA PRO A 227 -5.29 -15.84 19.92
C PRO A 227 -6.08 -14.54 19.75
N GLY A 228 -6.49 -14.26 18.51
CA GLY A 228 -7.19 -13.04 18.14
C GLY A 228 -6.28 -11.85 17.81
N ARG A 229 -4.95 -11.95 17.95
CA ARG A 229 -4.03 -10.88 17.53
C ARG A 229 -4.11 -10.69 16.02
N VAL A 230 -4.36 -9.46 15.62
CA VAL A 230 -4.42 -9.01 14.22
C VAL A 230 -3.15 -8.26 13.84
N GLY A 231 -2.55 -8.60 12.70
CA GLY A 231 -1.37 -7.94 12.16
C GLY A 231 -1.67 -6.76 11.22
N ASP A 232 -0.65 -6.37 10.49
CA ASP A 232 -0.69 -5.34 9.44
C ASP A 232 -1.38 -5.82 8.17
N THR A 233 -1.30 -7.13 7.88
CA THR A 233 -1.78 -7.77 6.65
C THR A 233 -3.23 -7.45 6.31
N PRO A 234 -4.21 -7.58 7.23
CA PRO A 234 -5.59 -7.26 6.93
C PRO A 234 -5.97 -5.80 7.20
N THR A 235 -5.00 -4.94 7.57
CA THR A 235 -5.26 -3.55 7.94
C THR A 235 -4.89 -2.60 6.81
N PRO A 236 -5.86 -1.97 6.11
CA PRO A 236 -5.58 -1.03 5.04
C PRO A 236 -4.64 0.09 5.49
N GLY A 237 -3.57 0.32 4.74
CA GLY A 237 -2.61 1.38 5.02
C GLY A 237 -1.51 0.99 6.00
N ALA A 238 -1.57 -0.21 6.60
CA ALA A 238 -0.46 -0.78 7.35
C ALA A 238 0.36 -1.74 6.47
N GLY A 239 -0.18 -2.92 6.18
CA GLY A 239 0.51 -3.97 5.43
C GLY A 239 0.35 -3.86 3.91
N PHE A 240 -0.70 -3.23 3.41
CA PHE A 240 -0.99 -3.14 1.97
C PHE A 240 -1.64 -1.80 1.61
N TRP A 241 -1.44 -1.37 0.37
CA TRP A 241 -2.12 -0.20 -0.19
C TRP A 241 -2.10 -0.21 -1.72
N ALA A 242 -3.18 0.30 -2.34
CA ALA A 242 -3.21 0.65 -3.76
C ALA A 242 -3.97 1.97 -3.95
N GLU A 243 -3.41 2.87 -4.76
CA GLU A 243 -3.99 4.19 -4.99
C GLU A 243 -3.52 4.80 -6.31
N ALA A 244 -4.40 5.57 -6.94
CA ALA A 244 -4.10 6.42 -8.07
C ALA A 244 -4.55 7.87 -7.82
N TRP A 245 -3.79 8.83 -8.33
CA TRP A 245 -4.07 10.26 -8.19
C TRP A 245 -3.62 11.05 -9.42
N ASP A 246 -4.22 12.23 -9.58
CA ASP A 246 -3.89 13.15 -10.64
C ASP A 246 -2.72 14.04 -10.26
N VAL A 247 -1.83 14.27 -11.23
CA VAL A 247 -0.72 15.21 -11.11
C VAL A 247 -1.03 16.42 -11.98
N PHE A 248 -1.03 17.61 -11.39
CA PHE A 248 -1.35 18.86 -12.07
C PHE A 248 -0.06 19.58 -12.50
N SER A 249 -0.08 20.24 -13.66
CA SER A 249 1.06 21.06 -14.07
C SER A 249 1.20 22.27 -13.12
N PRO A 250 2.43 22.74 -12.83
CA PRO A 250 2.64 23.93 -11.99
C PRO A 250 2.20 25.27 -12.62
N GLU A 251 1.42 25.27 -13.71
CA GLU A 251 1.03 26.51 -14.38
C GLU A 251 0.24 27.43 -13.44
N GLU A 252 0.64 28.70 -13.44
CA GLU A 252 0.37 29.76 -12.47
C GLU A 252 -0.97 29.65 -11.75
N VAL A 253 -0.91 29.45 -10.43
CA VAL A 253 -1.98 29.88 -9.54
C VAL A 253 -2.03 31.40 -9.64
N VAL A 254 -2.75 31.92 -10.63
CA VAL A 254 -3.18 33.32 -10.63
C VAL A 254 -4.20 33.41 -9.51
N LEU A 255 -3.72 33.75 -8.31
CA LEU A 255 -4.58 34.37 -7.32
C LEU A 255 -5.10 35.64 -7.99
N CYS A 256 -6.39 35.68 -8.29
CA CYS A 256 -7.05 36.87 -8.78
C CYS A 256 -6.93 37.95 -7.71
N ASP A 257 -5.84 38.73 -7.74
CA ASP A 257 -5.55 39.82 -6.82
C ASP A 257 -6.25 41.13 -7.26
N GLU A 258 -7.43 41.02 -7.88
CA GLU A 258 -8.28 42.15 -8.23
C GLU A 258 -9.33 42.42 -7.15
N ALA A 259 -8.84 42.78 -5.95
CA ALA A 259 -9.68 43.45 -4.95
C ALA A 259 -8.93 44.45 -4.04
N CYS A 260 -7.65 44.74 -4.30
CA CYS A 260 -6.84 45.62 -3.44
C CYS A 260 -6.18 46.82 -4.14
N SER A 261 -6.64 47.21 -5.33
CA SER A 261 -6.10 48.36 -6.08
C SER A 261 -6.89 49.67 -5.92
N ALA A 262 -7.73 49.81 -4.89
CA ALA A 262 -8.48 51.04 -4.62
C ALA A 262 -8.18 51.63 -3.23
N THR A 263 -6.91 51.98 -2.95
CA THR A 263 -6.52 53.04 -1.99
C THR A 263 -4.99 53.17 -1.95
N ALA A 264 -4.39 53.91 -2.88
CA ALA A 264 -3.00 54.35 -2.74
C ALA A 264 -2.74 55.64 -3.52
N GLN A 265 -3.46 56.70 -3.19
CA GLN A 265 -2.99 58.07 -3.44
C GLN A 265 -2.58 58.68 -2.10
N ALA A 266 -1.28 58.63 -1.78
CA ALA A 266 -0.57 59.63 -0.99
C ALA A 266 0.93 59.28 -0.87
N GLY A 267 1.74 59.92 -1.71
CA GLY A 267 2.93 60.69 -1.29
C GLY A 267 4.16 60.03 -0.63
N VAL A 268 5.25 60.04 -1.41
CA VAL A 268 6.59 60.59 -1.05
C VAL A 268 7.62 59.70 -0.28
N SER A 269 8.68 59.37 -1.02
CA SER A 269 10.14 59.49 -0.69
C SER A 269 10.94 58.38 0.01
N THR A 270 11.84 57.81 -0.82
CA THR A 270 13.27 57.50 -0.62
C THR A 270 13.75 56.40 0.34
N SER A 271 14.62 55.57 -0.26
CA SER A 271 15.76 54.81 0.28
C SER A 271 15.54 53.33 0.66
N GLY A 272 16.12 52.50 -0.20
CA GLY A 272 16.84 51.23 0.04
C GLY A 272 16.52 50.35 1.24
N VAL A 273 16.23 49.09 0.89
CA VAL A 273 16.38 47.84 1.67
C VAL A 273 15.24 47.52 2.66
N GLY A 274 14.36 46.60 2.26
CA GLY A 274 13.55 45.79 3.20
C GLY A 274 12.06 45.64 2.87
N CYS A 275 11.70 44.92 1.79
CA CYS A 275 10.29 44.68 1.43
C CYS A 275 9.81 43.21 1.61
N LEU A 276 10.31 42.50 2.62
CA LEU A 276 9.72 41.24 3.10
C LEU A 276 9.37 41.24 4.61
N GLY A 277 9.69 42.33 5.33
CA GLY A 277 9.39 42.48 6.76
C GLY A 277 8.17 43.34 7.09
N SER A 278 7.70 44.17 6.15
CA SER A 278 6.63 45.17 6.40
C SER A 278 5.21 44.61 6.23
N CYS A 279 4.97 43.65 5.32
CA CYS A 279 3.66 43.00 5.22
C CYS A 279 3.36 42.05 6.40
N LEU A 280 4.38 41.40 6.96
CA LEU A 280 4.19 40.47 8.08
C LEU A 280 4.03 41.18 9.44
N SER A 281 4.51 42.42 9.57
CA SER A 281 4.43 43.20 10.81
C SER A 281 3.11 43.97 10.95
N GLN A 282 2.46 44.38 9.85
CA GLN A 282 1.12 44.97 9.91
C GLN A 282 0.02 43.93 10.19
N LEU A 283 0.11 42.73 9.60
CA LEU A 283 -0.78 41.59 9.93
C LEU A 283 -0.62 41.12 11.38
N LYS A 284 0.62 41.06 11.90
CA LYS A 284 0.86 40.72 13.32
C LYS A 284 0.38 41.79 14.30
N ARG A 285 0.32 43.07 13.92
CA ARG A 285 -0.07 44.17 14.82
C ARG A 285 -1.59 44.40 14.87
N GLN A 286 -2.33 44.10 13.79
CA GLN A 286 -3.80 44.07 13.83
C GLN A 286 -4.36 42.82 14.52
N CYS A 287 -3.71 41.65 14.37
CA CYS A 287 -4.13 40.45 15.11
C CYS A 287 -3.74 40.48 16.60
N ARG A 288 -2.64 41.15 17.01
CA ARG A 288 -2.27 41.26 18.44
C ARG A 288 -3.17 42.17 19.27
N LYS A 289 -3.85 43.15 18.68
CA LYS A 289 -4.76 44.04 19.45
C LYS A 289 -6.16 43.46 19.68
N ARG A 290 -6.56 42.39 18.99
CA ARG A 290 -7.83 41.67 19.25
C ARG A 290 -7.68 40.36 20.03
N VAL A 291 -6.46 39.83 20.17
CA VAL A 291 -6.20 38.61 20.96
C VAL A 291 -5.76 38.92 22.40
N ALA A 292 -5.34 40.15 22.71
CA ALA A 292 -4.88 40.54 24.05
C ALA A 292 -6.00 40.80 25.09
N SER A 293 -7.29 40.64 24.75
CA SER A 293 -8.39 40.78 25.71
C SER A 293 -9.06 39.47 26.14
N ILE A 294 -8.56 38.29 25.73
CA ILE A 294 -9.19 36.99 26.05
C ILE A 294 -8.19 35.97 26.61
N THR A 295 -7.10 36.40 27.26
CA THR A 295 -6.23 35.45 28.01
C THR A 295 -5.75 36.05 29.32
N GLY A 296 -6.60 36.03 30.33
CA GLY A 296 -6.16 36.06 31.72
C GLY A 296 -5.54 34.71 32.06
N ALA A 297 -4.23 34.66 32.25
CA ALA A 297 -3.52 33.47 32.69
C ALA A 297 -3.98 33.06 34.10
N ARG A 298 -4.46 31.82 34.27
CA ARG A 298 -4.62 31.18 35.57
C ARG A 298 -3.56 30.09 35.76
N PRO A 299 -3.06 29.84 36.99
CA PRO A 299 -2.06 28.82 37.24
C PRO A 299 -2.66 27.41 37.06
N ARG A 300 -1.86 26.48 36.52
CA ARG A 300 -2.23 25.07 36.32
C ARG A 300 -2.51 24.40 37.66
N THR A 301 -3.65 23.71 37.76
CA THR A 301 -3.94 22.76 38.84
C THR A 301 -4.07 21.35 38.25
N ARG A 302 -3.90 20.34 39.09
CA ARG A 302 -3.54 18.95 38.77
C ARG A 302 -4.68 18.10 38.15
N ASP A 303 -5.70 18.74 37.58
CA ASP A 303 -6.92 18.09 37.05
C ASP A 303 -7.22 18.50 35.59
N ASP A 304 -6.20 18.62 34.74
CA ASP A 304 -6.42 18.75 33.29
C ASP A 304 -6.79 17.36 32.69
N PRO A 305 -7.93 17.21 31.98
CA PRO A 305 -8.30 15.93 31.36
C PRO A 305 -7.38 15.60 30.16
N PRO A 306 -7.19 14.31 29.80
CA PRO A 306 -6.26 13.91 28.75
C PRO A 306 -6.66 14.44 27.38
N ALA A 307 -5.66 14.56 26.49
CA ALA A 307 -5.63 15.25 25.20
C ALA A 307 -6.66 14.82 24.11
N TYR A 308 -7.67 14.03 24.47
CA TYR A 308 -8.68 13.45 23.57
C TYR A 308 -10.12 13.86 23.89
N SER A 309 -10.35 15.03 24.49
CA SER A 309 -11.70 15.60 24.59
C SER A 309 -11.97 16.51 23.39
N PRO A 310 -12.86 16.15 22.44
CA PRO A 310 -13.21 17.04 21.34
C PRO A 310 -13.95 18.27 21.88
N ARG A 311 -13.47 19.47 21.56
CA ARG A 311 -14.22 20.71 21.78
C ARG A 311 -15.16 20.92 20.59
N PRO A 312 -16.47 21.17 20.81
CA PRO A 312 -17.37 21.44 19.72
C PRO A 312 -16.96 22.76 19.05
N THR A 313 -16.73 22.71 17.75
CA THR A 313 -16.57 23.92 16.93
C THR A 313 -17.94 24.23 16.35
N GLU A 314 -18.65 25.19 16.94
CA GLU A 314 -19.83 25.75 16.28
C GLU A 314 -19.36 26.58 15.08
N VAL A 315 -19.53 26.05 13.87
CA VAL A 315 -19.37 26.82 12.64
C VAL A 315 -20.76 27.22 12.17
N SER A 316 -21.07 28.51 12.28
CA SER A 316 -22.27 29.12 11.68
C SER A 316 -22.20 28.98 10.16
N ALA A 317 -22.99 28.06 9.61
CA ALA A 317 -23.07 27.74 8.18
C ALA A 317 -23.93 28.73 7.37
N GLY A 318 -23.90 30.03 7.69
CA GLY A 318 -24.91 30.99 7.23
C GLY A 318 -24.55 31.93 6.08
N SER A 319 -23.29 32.03 5.64
CA SER A 319 -22.89 33.16 4.78
C SER A 319 -21.96 32.87 3.60
N VAL A 320 -21.51 31.63 3.39
CA VAL A 320 -20.59 31.30 2.29
C VAL A 320 -21.31 30.96 0.98
N LEU A 321 -22.57 30.53 1.03
CA LEU A 321 -23.31 30.02 -0.13
C LEU A 321 -24.01 31.08 -1.00
N LYS A 322 -23.81 32.38 -0.76
CA LYS A 322 -24.53 33.45 -1.49
C LYS A 322 -23.64 34.34 -2.38
N LEU A 323 -22.36 34.00 -2.53
CA LEU A 323 -21.40 34.75 -3.36
C LEU A 323 -20.99 34.02 -4.65
N LEU A 324 -21.55 32.84 -4.93
CA LEU A 324 -21.21 32.03 -6.10
C LEU A 324 -22.23 32.11 -7.25
N SER A 325 -23.28 32.93 -7.13
CA SER A 325 -24.36 32.97 -8.14
C SER A 325 -24.24 34.06 -9.19
N ASP A 326 -23.34 35.03 -9.07
CA ASP A 326 -23.22 36.12 -10.05
C ASP A 326 -21.77 36.44 -10.36
N GLY A 327 -21.31 36.04 -11.54
CA GLY A 327 -20.02 36.44 -12.09
C GLY A 327 -19.34 35.32 -12.87
N GLN A 328 -19.39 35.41 -14.20
CA GLN A 328 -18.52 34.64 -15.08
C GLN A 328 -17.05 34.93 -14.74
N THR A 329 -16.45 34.08 -13.92
CA THR A 329 -15.00 33.96 -13.77
C THR A 329 -14.65 32.56 -14.23
N GLN A 330 -14.06 32.45 -15.43
CA GLN A 330 -13.38 31.23 -15.84
C GLN A 330 -12.21 31.03 -14.88
N SER A 331 -12.43 30.26 -13.83
CA SER A 331 -11.36 29.73 -12.99
C SER A 331 -10.46 28.89 -13.90
N SER A 332 -9.24 29.35 -14.14
CA SER A 332 -8.19 28.55 -14.74
C SER A 332 -7.76 27.50 -13.73
N PHE A 333 -8.55 26.43 -13.60
CA PHE A 333 -8.16 25.27 -12.82
C PHE A 333 -6.86 24.70 -13.40
N ALA A 334 -5.89 24.40 -12.52
CA ALA A 334 -4.61 23.82 -12.90
C ALA A 334 -4.84 22.64 -13.86
N ARG A 335 -4.19 22.67 -15.03
CA ARG A 335 -4.40 21.64 -16.05
C ARG A 335 -3.79 20.33 -15.54
N ARG A 336 -4.61 19.28 -15.53
CA ARG A 336 -4.15 17.93 -15.24
C ARG A 336 -3.09 17.51 -16.27
N SER A 337 -1.92 17.11 -15.78
CA SER A 337 -0.77 16.72 -16.62
C SER A 337 -0.78 15.23 -16.95
N HIS A 338 -0.93 14.38 -15.94
CA HIS A 338 -0.95 12.92 -16.05
C HIS A 338 -1.53 12.29 -14.77
N ARG A 339 -1.71 10.97 -14.77
CA ARG A 339 -2.09 10.19 -13.60
C ARG A 339 -0.93 9.32 -13.14
N ARG A 340 -0.76 9.19 -11.82
CA ARG A 340 0.15 8.23 -11.20
C ARG A 340 -0.65 7.23 -10.40
N ALA A 341 -0.18 5.99 -10.36
CA ALA A 341 -0.73 4.96 -9.51
C ALA A 341 0.38 4.11 -8.89
N ILE A 342 0.12 3.63 -7.67
CA ILE A 342 0.98 2.70 -6.95
C ILE A 342 0.16 1.58 -6.35
N ALA A 343 0.78 0.43 -6.17
CA ALA A 343 0.33 -0.62 -5.27
C ALA A 343 1.53 -1.24 -4.56
N LEU A 344 1.37 -1.60 -3.29
CA LEU A 344 2.44 -2.15 -2.46
C LEU A 344 1.92 -3.16 -1.44
N SER A 345 2.72 -4.21 -1.21
CA SER A 345 2.53 -5.26 -0.21
C SER A 345 3.72 -5.30 0.73
N GLY A 346 3.44 -5.34 2.03
CA GLY A 346 4.38 -5.29 3.13
C GLY A 346 4.56 -6.63 3.83
N THR A 347 5.72 -6.81 4.46
CA THR A 347 6.02 -7.98 5.28
C THR A 347 7.07 -7.63 6.33
N GLY A 348 6.91 -8.12 7.56
CA GLY A 348 7.81 -7.83 8.66
C GLY A 348 7.13 -7.86 10.03
N ASP A 349 7.60 -7.03 10.94
CA ASP A 349 7.01 -6.81 12.26
C ASP A 349 5.70 -6.02 12.13
N GLY A 350 4.58 -6.75 12.02
CA GLY A 350 3.27 -6.16 11.78
C GLY A 350 2.85 -5.11 12.82
N ASP A 351 3.32 -5.21 14.06
CA ASP A 351 2.97 -4.23 15.10
C ASP A 351 3.62 -2.85 14.82
N ALA A 352 4.86 -2.83 14.31
CA ALA A 352 5.50 -1.59 13.87
C ALA A 352 4.81 -1.02 12.63
N PHE A 353 4.45 -1.87 11.66
CA PHE A 353 3.71 -1.47 10.46
C PHE A 353 2.38 -0.79 10.81
N LEU A 354 1.64 -1.34 11.78
CA LEU A 354 0.41 -0.76 12.31
C LEU A 354 0.66 0.59 12.98
N ARG A 355 1.63 0.67 13.90
CA ARG A 355 1.90 1.89 14.69
C ARG A 355 2.22 3.11 13.83
N ILE A 356 2.86 2.92 12.67
CA ILE A 356 3.25 4.02 11.80
C ILE A 356 2.40 4.13 10.51
N ALA A 357 1.37 3.28 10.36
CA ALA A 357 0.61 3.14 9.12
C ALA A 357 1.55 3.04 7.90
N ALA A 358 2.43 2.03 7.90
CA ALA A 358 3.61 2.00 7.04
C ALA A 358 3.30 2.12 5.53
N ALA A 359 2.35 1.33 5.00
CA ALA A 359 1.99 1.39 3.59
C ALA A 359 1.36 2.74 3.20
N HIS A 360 0.50 3.30 4.04
CA HIS A 360 -0.09 4.62 3.81
C HIS A 360 0.95 5.74 3.91
N SER A 361 1.94 5.61 4.80
CA SER A 361 3.08 6.54 4.89
C SER A 361 3.90 6.54 3.61
N VAL A 362 4.18 5.37 3.02
CA VAL A 362 4.82 5.26 1.69
C VAL A 362 3.96 5.96 0.62
N ALA A 363 2.66 5.68 0.59
CA ALA A 363 1.75 6.29 -0.38
C ALA A 363 1.66 7.81 -0.24
N SER A 364 1.65 8.31 1.00
CA SER A 364 1.62 9.74 1.31
C SER A 364 2.88 10.46 0.84
N LEU A 365 4.05 9.85 0.99
CA LEU A 365 5.30 10.38 0.42
C LEU A 365 5.24 10.46 -1.11
N CYS A 366 4.69 9.43 -1.77
CA CYS A 366 4.54 9.43 -3.22
C CYS A 366 3.60 10.52 -3.71
N ARG A 367 2.43 10.64 -3.06
CA ARG A 367 1.34 11.53 -3.48
C ARG A 367 1.57 12.98 -3.07
N LEU A 368 1.91 13.22 -1.81
CA LEU A 368 1.94 14.57 -1.24
C LEU A 368 3.30 15.26 -1.39
N GLN A 369 4.39 14.48 -1.46
CA GLN A 369 5.74 15.02 -1.69
C GLN A 369 6.25 14.74 -3.11
N ASN A 370 5.41 14.15 -3.97
CA ASN A 370 5.76 13.78 -5.34
C ASN A 370 7.04 12.91 -5.44
N LEU A 371 7.34 12.11 -4.42
CA LEU A 371 8.52 11.23 -4.43
C LEU A 371 8.26 9.98 -5.30
N PRO A 372 9.29 9.41 -5.94
CA PRO A 372 9.21 8.08 -6.55
C PRO A 372 8.90 7.02 -5.49
N LEU A 373 8.20 5.95 -5.88
CA LEU A 373 7.85 4.86 -4.97
C LEU A 373 9.11 4.23 -4.36
N ALA A 374 10.17 4.06 -5.15
CA ALA A 374 11.46 3.54 -4.67
C ALA A 374 12.03 4.34 -3.48
N ARG A 375 12.02 5.67 -3.56
CA ARG A 375 12.53 6.53 -2.49
C ARG A 375 11.60 6.58 -1.28
N SER A 376 10.29 6.52 -1.52
CA SER A 376 9.29 6.45 -0.45
C SER A 376 9.40 5.14 0.34
N VAL A 377 9.51 4.00 -0.35
CA VAL A 377 9.73 2.68 0.26
C VAL A 377 11.04 2.67 1.04
N GLN A 378 12.14 3.16 0.47
CA GLN A 378 13.42 3.28 1.16
C GLN A 378 13.34 4.15 2.43
N SER A 379 12.56 5.24 2.40
CA SER A 379 12.42 6.16 3.53
C SER A 379 11.64 5.55 4.71
N VAL A 380 10.80 4.55 4.43
CA VAL A 380 9.96 3.86 5.44
C VAL A 380 10.58 2.53 5.86
N ALA A 381 10.87 1.64 4.91
CA ALA A 381 11.30 0.27 5.15
C ALA A 381 12.74 -0.04 4.72
N GLY A 382 13.46 0.93 4.15
CA GLY A 382 14.89 0.80 3.90
C GLY A 382 15.73 0.94 5.17
N LEU A 383 17.04 0.72 5.05
CA LEU A 383 17.99 0.95 6.15
C LEU A 383 17.87 2.38 6.69
N HIS A 384 17.80 2.51 8.01
CA HIS A 384 17.54 3.77 8.73
C HIS A 384 16.15 4.39 8.47
N GLY A 385 15.23 3.66 7.84
CA GLY A 385 13.87 4.07 7.53
C GLY A 385 12.97 4.25 8.77
N ALA A 386 11.75 4.72 8.54
CA ALA A 386 10.76 5.00 9.60
C ALA A 386 10.45 3.78 10.49
N LEU A 387 10.36 2.58 9.92
CA LEU A 387 10.13 1.34 10.67
C LEU A 387 11.25 1.09 11.69
N GLN A 388 12.50 1.13 11.25
CA GLN A 388 13.66 1.01 12.11
C GLN A 388 13.69 2.10 13.19
N ARG A 389 13.42 3.36 12.82
CA ARG A 389 13.38 4.47 13.79
C ARG A 389 12.28 4.29 14.84
N SER A 390 11.14 3.70 14.47
CA SER A 390 10.02 3.47 15.39
C SER A 390 10.35 2.49 16.52
N ALA A 391 11.28 1.55 16.28
CA ALA A 391 11.76 0.62 17.29
C ALA A 391 12.67 1.27 18.34
N GLY A 392 13.32 2.40 18.01
CA GLY A 392 14.23 3.11 18.91
C GLY A 392 15.33 2.19 19.46
N ALA A 393 15.48 2.14 20.78
CA ALA A 393 16.48 1.29 21.45
C ALA A 393 16.22 -0.23 21.30
N ARG A 394 15.05 -0.64 20.79
CA ARG A 394 14.68 -2.06 20.62
C ARG A 394 15.11 -2.62 19.25
N TRP A 395 15.54 -1.75 18.34
CA TRP A 395 16.03 -2.13 17.01
C TRP A 395 17.23 -3.09 17.11
N GLY A 396 17.19 -4.19 16.34
CA GLY A 396 18.25 -5.21 16.34
C GLY A 396 18.27 -6.11 17.58
N ILE A 397 17.34 -5.94 18.51
CA ILE A 397 17.22 -6.77 19.74
C ILE A 397 15.96 -7.63 19.67
N THR A 398 14.81 -7.03 19.36
CA THR A 398 13.48 -7.68 19.45
C THR A 398 12.89 -8.09 18.11
N GLY A 399 13.57 -7.73 17.00
CA GLY A 399 13.01 -7.78 15.65
C GLY A 399 11.99 -6.66 15.35
N GLU A 400 11.68 -5.79 16.33
CA GLU A 400 10.74 -4.69 16.13
C GLU A 400 11.23 -3.71 15.05
N GLY A 401 10.32 -3.30 14.17
CA GLY A 401 10.61 -2.36 13.08
C GLY A 401 11.32 -3.01 11.88
N GLU A 402 11.53 -4.32 11.90
CA GLU A 402 12.07 -5.05 10.75
C GLU A 402 10.98 -5.31 9.71
N GLY A 403 11.33 -5.21 8.42
CA GLY A 403 10.42 -5.55 7.34
C GLY A 403 10.85 -4.99 5.99
N GLY A 404 9.92 -5.06 5.05
CA GLY A 404 10.11 -4.59 3.68
C GLY A 404 8.79 -4.42 2.94
N PHE A 405 8.89 -3.83 1.76
CA PHE A 405 7.80 -3.73 0.80
C PHE A 405 8.26 -4.22 -0.57
N ILE A 406 7.31 -4.80 -1.30
CA ILE A 406 7.31 -4.82 -2.76
C ILE A 406 6.22 -3.88 -3.27
N GLY A 407 6.34 -3.40 -4.50
CA GLY A 407 5.32 -2.60 -5.13
C GLY A 407 5.54 -2.37 -6.61
N ILE A 408 4.53 -1.78 -7.25
CA ILE A 408 4.57 -1.31 -8.63
C ILE A 408 4.15 0.15 -8.64
N GLU A 409 4.91 0.97 -9.35
CA GLU A 409 4.58 2.37 -9.66
C GLU A 409 4.34 2.52 -11.17
N ILE A 410 3.32 3.29 -11.56
CA ILE A 410 3.07 3.61 -12.96
C ILE A 410 2.60 5.05 -13.13
N SER A 411 2.91 5.63 -14.27
CA SER A 411 2.52 6.98 -14.67
C SER A 411 2.05 7.00 -16.13
N THR A 412 1.00 7.77 -16.43
CA THR A 412 0.54 8.02 -17.80
C THR A 412 1.22 9.23 -18.45
N ALA A 413 2.25 9.79 -17.81
CA ALA A 413 3.03 10.90 -18.38
C ALA A 413 3.67 10.48 -19.71
N VAL A 414 3.54 11.33 -20.73
CA VAL A 414 4.28 11.22 -21.98
C VAL A 414 5.62 11.93 -21.80
N PRO A 415 6.77 11.30 -22.09
CA PRO A 415 8.06 11.98 -22.00
C PRO A 415 8.09 13.22 -22.91
N ALA A 416 8.50 14.37 -22.37
CA ALA A 416 8.77 15.54 -23.20
C ALA A 416 10.00 15.28 -24.07
N ALA A 417 9.86 15.42 -25.40
CA ALA A 417 10.96 15.28 -26.34
C ALA A 417 12.12 16.23 -25.94
N GLY A 418 13.27 15.67 -25.57
CA GLY A 418 14.53 16.42 -25.41
C GLY A 418 14.96 16.82 -23.99
N SER A 419 14.32 16.36 -22.91
CA SER A 419 14.83 16.63 -21.55
C SER A 419 15.73 15.49 -21.02
N GLY A 420 17.05 15.71 -21.02
CA GLY A 420 18.06 14.80 -20.46
C GLY A 420 18.12 14.80 -18.92
N SER A 421 16.98 14.95 -18.24
CA SER A 421 16.89 14.98 -16.77
C SER A 421 16.75 13.56 -16.22
N SER A 422 17.63 13.19 -15.28
CA SER A 422 17.69 11.85 -14.67
C SER A 422 16.60 11.53 -13.63
N SER A 423 15.55 12.36 -13.50
CA SER A 423 14.38 12.07 -12.68
C SER A 423 13.45 11.10 -13.42
N SER A 424 13.85 9.84 -13.43
CA SER A 424 13.26 8.72 -14.18
C SER A 424 11.96 8.19 -13.57
N VAL A 425 10.88 8.97 -13.62
CA VAL A 425 9.52 8.43 -13.43
C VAL A 425 8.73 8.71 -14.71
N GLY A 426 8.70 7.72 -15.60
CA GLY A 426 8.10 7.82 -16.94
C GLY A 426 9.02 7.27 -18.02
N ARG A 427 9.22 5.96 -18.05
CA ARG A 427 9.75 5.26 -19.24
C ARG A 427 8.58 4.55 -19.94
N VAL A 428 8.01 5.23 -20.93
CA VAL A 428 7.50 4.61 -22.16
C VAL A 428 8.76 4.57 -23.06
N GLU A 429 9.13 3.55 -23.83
CA GLU A 429 8.35 2.77 -24.78
C GLU A 429 8.99 1.38 -24.92
N LEU A 430 8.22 0.32 -24.65
CA LEU A 430 8.45 -0.90 -25.42
C LEU A 430 7.67 -0.68 -26.72
N GLU A 431 8.38 -0.39 -27.81
CA GLU A 431 7.74 -0.31 -29.12
C GLU A 431 7.27 -1.71 -29.51
N THR A 432 5.97 -1.86 -29.72
CA THR A 432 5.38 -3.07 -30.26
C THR A 432 4.77 -2.77 -31.62
N GLU A 433 4.53 -3.80 -32.43
CA GLU A 433 3.79 -3.68 -33.69
C GLU A 433 2.40 -3.02 -33.52
N LYS A 434 1.86 -3.02 -32.29
CA LYS A 434 0.55 -2.46 -31.93
C LYS A 434 0.63 -1.05 -31.29
N GLY A 435 1.81 -0.46 -31.19
CA GLY A 435 2.06 0.86 -30.58
C GLY A 435 2.84 0.80 -29.26
N PRO A 436 3.16 1.96 -28.66
CA PRO A 436 3.91 2.04 -27.41
C PRO A 436 3.06 1.62 -26.20
N LEU A 437 3.66 0.83 -25.30
CA LEU A 437 3.04 0.42 -24.04
C LEU A 437 3.58 1.22 -22.85
N TYR A 438 2.70 1.60 -21.93
CA TYR A 438 3.09 2.09 -20.61
C TYR A 438 3.60 0.93 -19.74
N CYS A 439 4.75 1.12 -19.11
CA CYS A 439 5.37 0.10 -18.26
C CYS A 439 5.35 0.53 -16.79
N GLY A 440 4.88 -0.35 -15.91
CA GLY A 440 5.05 -0.18 -14.47
C GLY A 440 6.50 -0.45 -14.04
N GLN A 441 6.97 0.29 -13.03
CA GLN A 441 8.26 0.07 -12.39
C GLN A 441 8.07 -0.77 -11.12
N VAL A 442 8.73 -1.93 -11.07
CA VAL A 442 8.82 -2.74 -9.85
C VAL A 442 9.73 -2.04 -8.84
N VAL A 443 9.27 -1.98 -7.59
CA VAL A 443 9.99 -1.42 -6.45
C VAL A 443 10.04 -2.47 -5.35
N LEU A 444 11.20 -2.58 -4.70
CA LEU A 444 11.39 -3.46 -3.56
C LEU A 444 12.51 -2.92 -2.66
N ASP A 445 12.30 -2.90 -1.35
CA ASP A 445 13.34 -2.61 -0.36
C ASP A 445 12.96 -3.17 1.01
N PHE A 446 13.96 -3.40 1.86
CA PHE A 446 13.77 -3.98 3.20
C PHE A 446 14.94 -3.64 4.13
N ASN A 447 14.73 -3.61 5.44
CA ASN A 447 15.76 -3.23 6.43
C ASN A 447 16.27 -4.40 7.28
N CYS A 448 15.83 -5.63 6.98
CA CYS A 448 16.14 -6.85 7.71
C CYS A 448 17.14 -7.75 6.96
N GLY A 449 17.42 -8.93 7.52
CA GLY A 449 18.43 -9.86 6.99
C GLY A 449 18.14 -10.37 5.58
N GLY A 450 16.87 -10.48 5.20
CA GLY A 450 16.47 -10.82 3.83
C GLY A 450 14.97 -10.75 3.60
N MET A 451 14.58 -10.77 2.33
CA MET A 451 13.19 -10.81 1.88
C MET A 451 13.08 -11.65 0.62
N TRP A 452 12.41 -12.80 0.73
CA TRP A 452 12.09 -13.67 -0.40
C TRP A 452 11.22 -12.90 -1.40
N ARG A 453 11.68 -12.78 -2.64
CA ARG A 453 11.00 -11.99 -3.67
C ARG A 453 11.29 -12.49 -5.07
N ALA A 454 10.29 -12.39 -5.94
CA ALA A 454 10.39 -12.73 -7.34
C ALA A 454 9.64 -11.71 -8.20
N TRP A 455 10.21 -11.29 -9.33
CA TRP A 455 9.58 -10.30 -10.21
C TRP A 455 10.04 -10.47 -11.65
N ILE A 456 9.35 -9.76 -12.54
CA ILE A 456 9.74 -9.63 -13.94
C ILE A 456 10.20 -8.21 -14.19
N GLU A 457 11.35 -8.08 -14.84
CA GLU A 457 11.87 -6.80 -15.30
C GLU A 457 12.18 -6.86 -16.79
N PRO A 458 12.12 -5.72 -17.51
CA PRO A 458 12.54 -5.67 -18.89
C PRO A 458 14.06 -5.85 -18.99
N GLY A 459 14.49 -6.81 -19.81
CA GLY A 459 15.87 -7.01 -20.19
C GLY A 459 16.37 -5.93 -21.17
N PRO A 460 17.67 -5.97 -21.53
CA PRO A 460 18.29 -4.96 -22.40
C PRO A 460 17.62 -4.82 -23.77
N ASN A 461 17.00 -5.89 -24.28
CA ASN A 461 16.32 -5.92 -25.57
C ASN A 461 14.79 -5.92 -25.43
N GLY A 462 14.27 -5.62 -24.23
CA GLY A 462 12.83 -5.57 -23.94
C GLY A 462 12.18 -6.92 -23.62
N GLU A 463 12.96 -8.00 -23.60
CA GLU A 463 12.52 -9.32 -23.17
C GLU A 463 12.15 -9.36 -21.68
N ASP A 464 11.31 -10.30 -21.28
CA ASP A 464 10.97 -10.46 -19.86
C ASP A 464 12.05 -11.27 -19.15
N VAL A 465 12.72 -10.67 -18.17
CA VAL A 465 13.76 -11.31 -17.36
C VAL A 465 13.19 -11.64 -15.98
N GLU A 466 13.23 -12.93 -15.64
CA GLU A 466 12.85 -13.41 -14.32
C GLU A 466 13.95 -13.12 -13.30
N ARG A 467 13.58 -12.56 -12.15
CA ARG A 467 14.47 -12.35 -11.02
C ARG A 467 13.88 -13.00 -9.79
N ILE A 468 14.71 -13.73 -9.05
CA ILE A 468 14.37 -14.33 -7.76
C ILE A 468 15.54 -14.06 -6.82
N MET A 469 15.26 -13.40 -5.70
CA MET A 469 16.27 -13.04 -4.71
C MET A 469 15.71 -13.20 -3.29
N VAL A 470 16.62 -13.26 -2.32
CA VAL A 470 16.27 -13.24 -0.89
C VAL A 470 17.16 -12.24 -0.15
N PHE A 471 18.47 -12.28 -0.39
CA PHE A 471 19.42 -11.31 0.14
C PHE A 471 19.59 -10.11 -0.79
N ARG A 472 20.31 -9.07 -0.34
CA ARG A 472 20.71 -7.96 -1.21
C ARG A 472 21.81 -8.40 -2.17
N GLU A 473 22.72 -9.24 -1.69
CA GLU A 473 23.74 -9.90 -2.48
C GLU A 473 23.24 -11.23 -3.06
N GLU A 474 23.91 -11.74 -4.09
CA GLU A 474 23.65 -13.10 -4.60
C GLU A 474 23.88 -14.15 -3.51
N TYR A 475 23.08 -15.21 -3.48
CA TYR A 475 23.32 -16.37 -2.60
C TYR A 475 24.59 -17.11 -3.07
N LYS A 476 25.43 -17.57 -2.14
CA LYS A 476 26.72 -18.22 -2.43
C LYS A 476 26.62 -19.72 -2.20
#